data_AF-A0A3B0AMZ2-F1
#
_entry.id   AF-A0A3B0AMZ2-F1
#
_cell.length_a   1.000
_cell.length_b   1.000
_cell.length_c   1.000
_cell.angle_alpha   90.00
_cell.angle_beta   90.00
_cell.angle_gamma   90.00
#
_symmetry.space_group_name_H-M   'P 1'
#
loop_
_entity.id
_entity.type
_entity.pdbx_description
1 polymer ?
#
loop_
_entity_poly.entity_id
_entity_poly.type
_entity_poly.pdbx_seq_one_letter_code
_entity_poly.pdbx_strand_id
1 'polypeptide(L)'
;MTTLTHSITLTADSAVSPRVQATEPAPGLRVYQIPDWVSPASPYRWTVGHHGGAAIASARTEDDALAVAAAIAPLADWSAPAPDVRAALGQDGMKELGRLVYAANGIYPND
;
A
#
# COMPACT_ATOMS: atom_id res chain seq x y z
N MET A 1 -10.14 -15.62 -5.72
CA MET A 1 -9.74 -14.23 -6.02
C MET A 1 -8.67 -14.29 -7.09
N THR A 2 -8.81 -13.51 -8.16
CA THR A 2 -7.83 -13.45 -9.25
C THR A 2 -6.84 -12.35 -8.92
N THR A 3 -5.60 -12.72 -8.66
CA THR A 3 -4.52 -11.78 -8.38
C THR A 3 -3.97 -11.23 -9.70
N LEU A 4 -3.93 -9.91 -9.87
CA LEU A 4 -3.30 -9.27 -11.03
C LEU A 4 -1.86 -8.83 -10.69
N THR A 5 -0.97 -8.94 -11.67
CA THR A 5 0.42 -8.47 -11.55
C THR A 5 0.62 -7.21 -12.41
N HIS A 6 1.17 -6.17 -11.80
CA HIS A 6 1.41 -4.86 -12.42
C HIS A 6 2.88 -4.49 -12.31
N SER A 7 3.44 -3.85 -13.34
CA SER A 7 4.74 -3.20 -13.20
C SER A 7 4.53 -1.74 -12.77
N ILE A 8 5.09 -1.37 -11.62
CA ILE A 8 5.02 0.00 -11.09
C ILE A 8 6.40 0.64 -11.09
N THR A 9 6.44 1.95 -11.29
CA THR A 9 7.67 2.76 -11.19
C THR A 9 7.67 3.44 -9.82
N LEU A 10 8.71 3.19 -9.02
CA LEU A 10 8.88 3.88 -7.75
C LEU A 10 9.59 5.21 -7.98
N THR A 11 9.09 6.27 -7.36
CA THR A 11 9.80 7.55 -7.33
C THR A 11 10.86 7.48 -6.23
N ALA A 12 12.13 7.58 -6.61
CA ALA A 12 13.27 7.66 -5.72
C ALA A 12 14.05 8.95 -6.02
N ASP A 13 14.75 9.50 -5.03
CA ASP A 13 15.64 10.67 -5.19
C ASP A 13 16.91 10.38 -6.03
N SER A 14 17.03 9.14 -6.54
CA SER A 14 18.07 8.74 -7.46
C SER A 14 17.71 9.02 -8.92
N ALA A 15 18.71 9.24 -9.78
CA ALA A 15 18.56 9.40 -11.23
C ALA A 15 17.90 8.20 -11.97
N VAL A 16 17.58 7.12 -11.25
CA VAL A 16 16.91 5.93 -11.75
C VAL A 16 15.69 5.63 -10.87
N SER A 17 14.52 5.60 -11.49
CA SER A 17 13.29 5.09 -10.87
C SER A 17 13.18 3.58 -11.06
N PRO A 18 13.22 2.77 -9.98
CA PRO A 18 13.10 1.32 -10.14
C PRO A 18 11.72 0.93 -10.62
N ARG A 19 11.67 -0.08 -11.50
CA ARG A 19 10.45 -0.81 -11.80
C ARG A 19 10.37 -2.07 -10.95
N VAL A 20 9.25 -2.23 -10.25
CA VAL A 20 8.98 -3.43 -9.44
C VAL A 20 7.68 -4.07 -9.85
N GLN A 21 7.54 -5.36 -9.58
CA GLN A 21 6.27 -6.05 -9.71
C GLN A 21 5.40 -5.76 -8.49
N ALA A 22 4.12 -5.54 -8.75
CA ALA A 22 3.11 -5.32 -7.75
C ALA A 22 1.98 -6.32 -7.95
N THR A 23 1.46 -6.81 -6.85
CA THR A 23 0.33 -7.72 -6.75
C THR A 23 -0.90 -6.88 -6.42
N GLU A 24 -2.02 -7.09 -7.10
CA GLU A 24 -3.29 -6.42 -6.80
C GLU A 24 -4.28 -7.40 -6.14
N PRO A 25 -4.26 -7.54 -4.80
CA PRO A 25 -5.15 -8.46 -4.07
C PRO A 25 -6.62 -7.98 -4.01
N ALA A 26 -6.85 -6.68 -4.19
CA ALA A 26 -8.17 -6.08 -4.26
C ALA A 26 -8.15 -4.90 -5.26
N PRO A 27 -9.26 -4.60 -5.95
CA PRO A 27 -9.31 -3.54 -6.96
C PRO A 27 -8.75 -2.21 -6.44
N GLY A 28 -7.70 -1.70 -7.08
CA GLY A 28 -7.08 -0.43 -6.74
C GLY A 28 -6.07 -0.45 -5.58
N LEU A 29 -5.86 -1.60 -4.93
CA LEU A 29 -4.85 -1.79 -3.89
C LEU A 29 -3.69 -2.62 -4.43
N ARG A 30 -2.48 -2.07 -4.41
CA ARG A 30 -1.26 -2.72 -4.89
C ARG A 30 -0.31 -3.04 -3.74
N VAL A 31 0.20 -4.26 -3.72
CA VAL A 31 1.22 -4.73 -2.78
C VAL A 31 2.51 -4.96 -3.54
N TYR A 32 3.61 -4.36 -3.08
CA TYR A 32 4.91 -4.48 -3.76
C TYR A 32 6.06 -4.35 -2.80
N GLN A 33 7.21 -4.88 -3.21
CA GLN A 33 8.45 -4.76 -2.46
C GLN A 33 9.26 -3.55 -2.93
N ILE A 34 9.71 -2.72 -1.99
CA ILE A 34 10.70 -1.68 -2.21
C ILE A 34 12.09 -2.35 -2.24
N PRO A 35 12.90 -2.12 -3.31
CA PRO A 35 14.26 -2.62 -3.36
C PRO A 35 15.11 -2.09 -2.20
N ASP A 36 16.01 -2.92 -1.69
CA ASP A 36 16.88 -2.60 -0.56
C ASP A 36 17.65 -1.28 -0.73
N TRP A 37 18.16 -1.00 -1.92
CA TRP A 37 18.92 0.22 -2.23
C TRP A 37 18.08 1.50 -2.27
N VAL A 38 16.74 1.40 -2.39
CA VAL A 38 15.84 2.57 -2.36
C VAL A 38 15.66 3.10 -0.94
N SER A 39 15.62 2.21 0.06
CA SER A 39 15.50 2.59 1.47
C SER A 39 16.35 1.69 2.37
N PRO A 40 17.69 1.80 2.34
CA PRO A 40 18.59 0.81 2.93
C PRO A 40 18.36 0.57 4.43
N ALA A 41 18.05 1.63 5.18
CA ALA A 41 17.89 1.58 6.63
C ALA A 41 16.50 1.11 7.11
N SER A 42 15.48 1.11 6.23
CA SER A 42 14.13 0.71 6.65
C SER A 42 14.03 -0.82 6.81
N PRO A 43 13.39 -1.37 7.85
CA PRO A 43 13.03 -2.78 7.88
C PRO A 43 11.70 -3.07 7.16
N TYR A 44 10.94 -2.03 6.79
CA TYR A 44 9.65 -2.15 6.13
C TYR A 44 9.85 -2.11 4.61
N ARG A 45 9.89 -3.30 4.03
CA ARG A 45 10.18 -3.51 2.60
C ARG A 45 8.95 -3.67 1.75
N TRP A 46 7.79 -3.96 2.35
CA TRP A 46 6.56 -4.19 1.61
C TRP A 46 5.63 -3.01 1.78
N THR A 47 5.02 -2.57 0.70
CA THR A 47 4.13 -1.40 0.70
C THR A 47 2.79 -1.79 0.14
N VAL A 48 1.73 -1.34 0.83
CA VAL A 48 0.37 -1.30 0.30
C VAL A 48 0.17 0.11 -0.25
N GLY A 49 -0.08 0.23 -1.54
CA GLY A 49 -0.29 1.49 -2.23
C GLY A 49 -1.62 1.54 -2.98
N HIS A 50 -2.17 2.74 -3.07
CA HIS A 50 -3.25 3.04 -4.00
C HIS A 50 -2.73 2.99 -5.44
N HIS A 51 -3.57 2.57 -6.38
CA HIS A 51 -3.19 2.50 -7.81
C HIS A 51 -2.75 3.84 -8.41
N GLY A 52 -3.20 4.96 -7.83
CA GLY A 52 -2.78 6.33 -8.16
C GLY A 52 -1.41 6.74 -7.60
N GLY A 53 -0.69 5.82 -6.93
CA GLY A 53 0.70 6.00 -6.50
C GLY A 53 0.89 6.44 -5.04
N ALA A 54 -0.20 6.68 -4.29
CA ALA A 54 -0.11 7.02 -2.87
C ALA A 54 0.19 5.77 -2.03
N ALA A 55 1.21 5.81 -1.16
CA ALA A 55 1.43 4.76 -0.17
C ALA A 55 0.35 4.85 0.93
N ILE A 56 -0.22 3.72 1.30
CA ILE A 56 -1.25 3.59 2.35
C ILE A 56 -0.64 3.02 3.62
N ALA A 57 0.19 1.98 3.50
CA ALA A 57 0.85 1.32 4.62
C ALA A 57 2.17 0.66 4.20
N SER A 58 3.03 0.41 5.18
CA SER A 58 4.28 -0.34 5.03
C SER A 58 4.30 -1.53 5.99
N ALA A 59 4.93 -2.63 5.58
CA ALA A 59 5.04 -3.87 6.34
C ALA A 59 6.43 -4.52 6.14
N ARG A 60 6.81 -5.42 7.06
CA ARG A 60 8.10 -6.12 6.99
C ARG A 60 8.08 -7.30 6.04
N THR A 61 6.93 -7.96 5.91
CA THR A 61 6.75 -9.16 5.10
C THR A 61 5.66 -8.95 4.04
N GLU A 62 5.68 -9.77 3.00
CA GLU A 62 4.62 -9.79 1.97
C GLU A 62 3.27 -10.16 2.59
N ASP A 63 3.26 -11.19 3.43
CA ASP A 63 2.06 -11.68 4.09
C ASP A 63 1.38 -10.62 4.95
N ASP A 64 2.15 -9.84 5.72
CA ASP A 64 1.61 -8.71 6.50
C ASP A 64 1.01 -7.64 5.57
N ALA A 65 1.67 -7.31 4.46
CA ALA A 65 1.14 -6.34 3.49
C ALA A 65 -0.14 -6.84 2.80
N LEU A 66 -0.20 -8.13 2.45
CA LEU A 66 -1.40 -8.76 1.90
C LEU A 66 -2.54 -8.79 2.94
N ALA A 67 -2.22 -9.07 4.22
CA ALA A 67 -3.19 -9.03 5.31
C ALA A 67 -3.75 -7.61 5.51
N VAL A 68 -2.90 -6.58 5.47
CA VAL A 68 -3.33 -5.17 5.49
C VAL A 68 -4.26 -4.89 4.31
N ALA A 69 -3.86 -5.23 3.08
CA ALA A 69 -4.68 -4.98 1.89
C ALA A 69 -6.06 -5.66 1.98
N ALA A 70 -6.10 -6.91 2.44
CA ALA A 70 -7.35 -7.64 2.65
C ALA A 70 -8.23 -7.00 3.74
N ALA A 71 -7.62 -6.51 4.83
CA ALA A 71 -8.34 -5.88 5.93
C ALA A 71 -8.97 -4.54 5.53
N ILE A 72 -8.27 -3.73 4.74
CA ILE A 72 -8.73 -2.38 4.37
C ILE A 72 -9.62 -2.37 3.11
N ALA A 73 -9.58 -3.42 2.30
CA ALA A 73 -10.36 -3.52 1.06
C ALA A 73 -11.86 -3.20 1.22
N PRO A 74 -12.55 -3.62 2.31
CA PRO A 74 -13.98 -3.34 2.49
C PRO A 74 -14.30 -1.89 2.88
N LEU A 75 -13.31 -1.07 3.24
CA LEU A 75 -13.56 0.27 3.78
C LEU A 75 -14.03 1.28 2.72
N ALA A 76 -13.64 1.10 1.47
CA ALA A 76 -13.94 2.01 0.37
C ALA A 76 -13.77 1.33 -0.98
N ASP A 77 -14.26 1.97 -2.04
CA ASP A 77 -13.89 1.62 -3.41
C ASP A 77 -12.49 2.17 -3.73
N TRP A 78 -11.47 1.35 -3.52
CA TRP A 78 -10.07 1.74 -3.76
C TRP A 78 -9.73 1.91 -5.24
N SER A 79 -10.60 1.50 -6.17
CA SER A 79 -10.43 1.77 -7.60
C SER A 79 -10.72 3.22 -7.96
N ALA A 80 -11.44 3.95 -7.10
CA ALA A 80 -11.69 5.38 -7.26
C ALA A 80 -10.41 6.23 -7.10
N PRO A 81 -10.40 7.48 -7.59
CA PRO A 81 -9.33 8.44 -7.30
C PRO A 81 -9.13 8.65 -5.79
N ALA A 82 -7.88 8.85 -5.35
CA ALA A 82 -7.55 8.98 -3.93
C ALA A 82 -8.34 10.09 -3.17
N PRO A 83 -8.65 11.26 -3.75
CA PRO A 83 -9.51 12.25 -3.10
C PRO A 83 -10.91 11.72 -2.79
N ASP A 84 -11.48 10.90 -3.68
CA ASP A 84 -12.83 10.36 -3.55
C ASP A 84 -12.87 9.26 -2.49
N VAL A 85 -11.84 8.38 -2.47
CA VAL A 85 -11.62 7.40 -1.40
C VAL A 85 -11.56 8.09 -0.03
N ARG A 86 -10.76 9.15 0.07
CA ARG A 86 -10.59 9.90 1.32
C ARG A 86 -11.86 10.61 1.76
N ALA A 87 -12.64 11.14 0.81
CA ALA A 87 -13.94 11.72 1.10
C ALA A 87 -14.95 10.67 1.60
N ALA A 88 -14.97 9.48 0.97
CA ALA A 88 -15.86 8.38 1.35
C ALA A 88 -15.54 7.82 2.74
N LEU A 89 -14.25 7.70 3.09
CA LEU A 89 -13.83 7.25 4.42
C LEU A 89 -14.21 8.25 5.52
N GLY A 90 -14.13 9.55 5.24
CA GLY A 90 -14.31 10.59 6.25
C GLY A 90 -13.32 10.44 7.41
N GLN A 91 -13.62 11.06 8.56
CA GLN A 91 -12.73 10.99 9.72
C GLN A 91 -12.73 9.61 10.40
N ASP A 92 -13.90 9.00 10.57
CA ASP A 92 -14.01 7.74 11.29
C ASP A 92 -13.50 6.56 10.45
N GLY A 93 -13.72 6.56 9.14
CA GLY A 93 -13.11 5.58 8.25
C GLY A 93 -11.59 5.68 8.20
N MET A 94 -11.01 6.89 8.31
CA MET A 94 -9.57 7.07 8.42
C MET A 94 -9.00 6.57 9.77
N LYS A 95 -9.75 6.67 10.88
CA LYS A 95 -9.36 6.06 12.16
C LYS A 95 -9.41 4.53 12.06
N GLU A 96 -10.46 3.99 11.46
CA GLU A 96 -10.64 2.56 11.27
C GLU A 96 -9.57 1.98 10.34
N LEU A 97 -9.23 2.70 9.27
CA LEU A 97 -8.09 2.38 8.40
C LEU A 97 -6.82 2.19 9.23
N GLY A 98 -6.49 3.15 10.10
CA GLY A 98 -5.31 3.06 10.96
C GLY A 98 -5.36 1.88 11.91
N ARG A 99 -6.50 1.65 12.55
CA ARG A 99 -6.71 0.51 13.45
C ARG A 99 -6.45 -0.82 12.72
N LEU A 100 -6.97 -0.97 11.50
CA LEU A 100 -6.82 -2.18 10.70
C LEU A 100 -5.39 -2.36 10.19
N VAL A 101 -4.71 -1.28 9.77
CA VAL A 101 -3.29 -1.32 9.38
C VAL A 101 -2.44 -1.86 10.53
N TYR A 102 -2.57 -1.28 11.72
CA TYR A 102 -1.81 -1.74 12.89
C TYR A 102 -2.18 -3.15 13.34
N ALA A 103 -3.47 -3.52 13.29
CA ALA A 103 -3.92 -4.86 13.64
C ALA A 103 -3.38 -5.96 12.71
N ALA A 104 -3.00 -5.60 11.47
CA ALA A 104 -2.40 -6.49 10.49
C ALA A 104 -0.86 -6.35 10.39
N ASN A 105 -0.21 -5.85 11.45
CA ASN A 105 1.25 -5.64 11.53
C ASN A 105 1.82 -4.65 10.50
N GLY A 106 0.96 -3.82 9.89
CA GLY A 106 1.38 -2.69 9.08
C GLY A 106 1.64 -1.44 9.93
N ILE A 107 2.30 -0.47 9.32
CA ILE A 107 2.49 0.89 9.86
C ILE A 107 2.11 1.92 8.80
N TYR A 108 1.80 3.15 9.20
CA TYR A 108 1.67 4.22 8.23
C TYR A 108 3.04 4.54 7.61
N PRO A 109 3.09 4.94 6.32
CA PRO A 109 4.34 5.33 5.69
C PRO A 109 4.92 6.55 6.43
N ASN A 110 6.16 6.41 6.92
CA ASN A 110 6.92 7.41 7.68
C ASN A 110 6.58 7.58 9.16
N ASP A 111 5.74 6.71 9.75
CA ASP A 111 5.70 6.49 11.21
C ASP A 111 6.92 5.65 11.66
#